data_AF-A0A956N0I4-F1
#
_entry.id   AF-A0A956N0I4-F1
#
_cell.length_a   1.000
_cell.length_b   1.000
_cell.length_c   1.000
_cell.angle_alpha   90.00
_cell.angle_beta   90.00
_cell.angle_gamma   90.00
#
_symmetry.space_group_name_H-M   'P 1'
#
loop_
_entity.id
_entity.type
_entity.pdbx_description
1 polymer ?
#
loop_
_entity_poly.entity_id
_entity_poly.type
_entity_poly.pdbx_seq_one_letter_code
_entity_poly.pdbx_strand_id
1 'polypeptide(L)'
;MDTSLQKDNLNFIRFLSFSKNYFRAYQELEKLEKSPIGFYPVKYYLLGHSIELSMKSILIRLGLSEEELKEFGHDLVELSNYLKENNYYSLNKYDKIILESTNIYYKKKQFEYSKKGLKELPQLSDLAKIANDLVNFVENDLHKVKRKKV
;
A
#
# COMPACT_ATOMS: atom_id res chain seq x y z
N MET A 1 22.07 22.20 5.00
CA MET A 1 21.13 21.07 5.15
C MET A 1 21.46 20.08 4.05
N ASP A 2 21.59 18.80 4.39
CA ASP A 2 21.88 17.73 3.45
C ASP A 2 20.74 17.58 2.42
N THR A 3 21.06 17.71 1.13
CA THR A 3 20.10 17.67 0.03
C THR A 3 19.45 16.29 -0.13
N SER A 4 20.13 15.22 0.32
CA SER A 4 19.59 13.86 0.33
C SER A 4 18.40 13.73 1.30
N LEU A 5 18.58 14.16 2.54
CA LEU A 5 17.56 14.14 3.59
C LEU A 5 16.32 14.97 3.23
N GLN A 6 16.48 16.06 2.47
CA GLN A 6 15.34 16.85 1.97
C GLN A 6 14.57 16.11 0.88
N LYS A 7 15.26 15.43 -0.04
CA LYS A 7 14.65 14.62 -1.11
C LYS A 7 13.87 13.44 -0.52
N ASP A 8 14.42 12.74 0.47
CA ASP A 8 13.77 11.58 1.08
C ASP A 8 12.51 11.98 1.84
N ASN A 9 12.53 13.11 2.55
CA ASN A 9 11.34 13.66 3.19
C ASN A 9 10.24 14.02 2.17
N LEU A 10 10.61 14.55 1.00
CA LEU A 10 9.65 14.85 -0.06
C LEU A 10 9.05 13.56 -0.63
N ASN A 11 9.88 12.56 -0.90
CA ASN A 11 9.44 11.26 -1.42
C ASN A 11 8.54 10.52 -0.43
N PHE A 12 8.87 10.55 0.87
CA PHE A 12 8.04 10.04 1.95
C PHE A 12 6.62 10.64 1.89
N ILE A 13 6.52 11.98 1.89
CA ILE A 13 5.24 12.71 1.87
C ILE A 13 4.47 12.40 0.59
N ARG A 14 5.17 12.34 -0.56
CA ARG A 14 4.57 12.05 -1.86
C ARG A 14 3.92 10.66 -1.88
N PHE A 15 4.64 9.62 -1.44
CA PHE A 15 4.11 8.26 -1.40
C PHE A 15 2.92 8.13 -0.44
N LEU A 16 2.99 8.75 0.73
CA LEU A 16 1.86 8.79 1.67
C LEU A 16 0.64 9.49 1.07
N SER A 17 0.85 10.64 0.41
CA SER A 17 -0.22 11.39 -0.26
C SER A 17 -0.90 10.54 -1.33
N PHE A 18 -0.11 9.87 -2.18
CA PHE A 18 -0.67 8.98 -3.20
C PHE A 18 -1.41 7.79 -2.59
N SER A 19 -0.85 7.15 -1.57
CA SER A 19 -1.52 6.07 -0.85
C SER A 19 -2.92 6.48 -0.36
N LYS A 20 -3.03 7.66 0.28
CA LYS A 20 -4.31 8.22 0.74
C LYS A 20 -5.29 8.49 -0.40
N ASN A 21 -4.80 9.03 -1.52
CA ASN A 21 -5.64 9.31 -2.67
C ASN A 21 -6.20 8.02 -3.29
N TYR A 22 -5.40 6.96 -3.37
CA TYR A 22 -5.86 5.64 -3.83
C TYR A 22 -6.89 5.04 -2.88
N PHE A 23 -6.66 5.10 -1.56
CA PHE A 23 -7.63 4.62 -0.57
C PHE A 23 -8.94 5.41 -0.60
N ARG A 24 -8.86 6.74 -0.71
CA ARG A 24 -10.03 7.61 -0.84
C ARG A 24 -10.81 7.31 -2.12
N ALA A 25 -10.12 7.10 -3.24
CA ALA A 25 -10.77 6.72 -4.49
C ALA A 25 -11.54 5.41 -4.35
N TYR A 26 -10.99 4.42 -3.63
CA TYR A 26 -11.72 3.19 -3.29
C TYR A 26 -12.98 3.50 -2.47
N GLN A 27 -12.87 4.32 -1.42
CA GLN A 27 -14.01 4.66 -0.56
C GLN A 27 -15.13 5.37 -1.33
N GLU A 28 -14.79 6.27 -2.24
CA GLU A 28 -15.80 6.95 -3.07
C GLU A 28 -16.45 5.99 -4.07
N LEU A 29 -15.66 5.11 -4.70
CA LEU A 29 -16.19 4.08 -5.60
C LEU A 29 -17.14 3.12 -4.88
N GLU A 30 -16.79 2.71 -3.65
CA GLU A 30 -17.61 1.83 -2.82
C GLU A 30 -18.97 2.46 -2.47
N LYS A 31 -19.04 3.78 -2.27
CA LYS A 31 -20.30 4.50 -1.99
C LYS A 31 -21.21 4.59 -3.23
N LEU A 32 -20.61 4.73 -4.42
CA LEU A 32 -21.33 4.96 -5.67
C LEU A 32 -21.94 3.67 -6.21
N GLU A 33 -21.31 2.52 -5.96
CA GLU A 33 -21.76 1.25 -6.51
C GLU A 33 -22.83 0.59 -5.65
N LYS A 34 -24.03 0.51 -6.23
CA LYS A 34 -25.18 -0.25 -5.68
C LYS A 34 -25.35 -1.63 -6.33
N SER A 35 -24.54 -1.96 -7.34
CA SER A 35 -24.73 -3.17 -8.14
C SER A 35 -23.92 -4.35 -7.59
N PRO A 36 -24.57 -5.51 -7.36
CA PRO A 36 -23.87 -6.75 -6.99
C PRO A 36 -23.18 -7.44 -8.17
N ILE A 37 -23.37 -6.96 -9.40
CA ILE A 37 -22.84 -7.57 -10.62
C ILE A 37 -21.75 -6.67 -11.19
N GLY A 38 -20.52 -6.95 -10.79
CA GLY A 38 -19.34 -6.34 -11.38
C GLY A 38 -18.11 -7.03 -10.84
N PHE A 39 -17.42 -7.77 -11.69
CA PHE A 39 -16.04 -8.11 -11.42
C PHE A 39 -15.30 -6.77 -11.30
N TYR A 40 -14.82 -6.40 -10.10
CA TYR A 40 -14.23 -5.08 -9.83
C TYR A 40 -12.69 -5.12 -9.66
N PRO A 41 -11.92 -5.47 -10.71
CA PRO A 41 -10.46 -5.30 -10.71
C PRO A 41 -10.01 -3.94 -10.19
N VAL A 42 -10.78 -2.88 -10.49
CA VAL A 42 -10.48 -1.51 -10.08
C VAL A 42 -10.38 -1.36 -8.56
N LYS A 43 -11.29 -1.94 -7.77
CA LYS A 43 -11.24 -1.81 -6.30
C LYS A 43 -10.00 -2.49 -5.72
N TYR A 44 -9.66 -3.69 -6.20
CA TYR A 44 -8.43 -4.37 -5.82
C TYR A 44 -7.18 -3.62 -6.26
N TYR A 45 -7.20 -3.03 -7.45
CA TYR A 45 -6.11 -2.18 -7.94
C TYR A 45 -5.88 -0.97 -7.02
N LEU A 46 -6.96 -0.25 -6.66
CA LEU A 46 -6.89 0.93 -5.80
C LEU A 46 -6.36 0.57 -4.40
N LEU A 47 -6.88 -0.51 -3.81
CA LEU A 47 -6.42 -0.98 -2.50
C LEU A 47 -4.98 -1.48 -2.55
N GLY A 48 -4.60 -2.27 -3.57
CA GLY A 48 -3.24 -2.75 -3.75
C GLY A 48 -2.23 -1.61 -3.89
N HIS A 49 -2.55 -0.58 -4.68
CA HIS A 49 -1.71 0.61 -4.81
C HIS A 49 -1.60 1.37 -3.49
N SER A 50 -2.71 1.55 -2.76
CA SER A 50 -2.66 2.19 -1.45
C SER A 50 -1.73 1.44 -0.47
N ILE A 51 -1.82 0.11 -0.44
CA ILE A 51 -0.99 -0.74 0.41
C ILE A 51 0.49 -0.65 0.00
N GLU A 52 0.79 -0.80 -1.29
CA GLU A 52 2.15 -0.69 -1.85
C GLU A 52 2.79 0.65 -1.47
N LEU A 53 2.09 1.75 -1.74
CA LEU A 53 2.60 3.10 -1.53
C LEU A 53 2.76 3.43 -0.05
N SER A 54 1.89 2.90 0.82
CA SER A 54 2.06 3.00 2.27
C SER A 54 3.35 2.32 2.72
N MET A 55 3.59 1.08 2.27
CA MET A 55 4.82 0.34 2.61
C MET A 55 6.06 1.01 2.03
N LYS A 56 6.02 1.48 0.78
CA LYS A 56 7.11 2.24 0.17
C LYS A 56 7.41 3.54 0.90
N SER A 57 6.37 4.26 1.34
CA SER A 57 6.53 5.45 2.19
C SER A 57 7.28 5.11 3.49
N ILE A 58 6.92 4.01 4.15
CA ILE A 58 7.65 3.53 5.34
C ILE A 58 9.12 3.25 5.03
N LEU A 59 9.39 2.53 3.94
CA LEU A 59 10.75 2.12 3.58
C LEU A 59 11.67 3.30 3.27
N ILE A 60 11.16 4.39 2.69
CA ILE A 60 11.93 5.64 2.56
C ILE A 60 12.43 6.12 3.94
N ARG A 61 11.63 6.00 5.00
CA ARG A 61 12.08 6.37 6.36
C ARG A 61 13.08 5.40 6.98
N LEU A 62 13.17 4.18 6.47
CA LEU A 62 14.24 3.26 6.81
C LEU A 62 15.53 3.53 6.02
N GLY A 63 15.54 4.56 5.16
CA GLY A 63 16.71 4.99 4.41
C GLY A 63 16.82 4.40 3.02
N LEU A 64 15.79 3.71 2.52
CA LEU A 64 15.80 3.22 1.13
C LEU A 64 15.56 4.39 0.18
N SER A 65 16.34 4.41 -0.90
CA SER A 65 16.18 5.34 -2.02
C SER A 65 14.99 4.95 -2.90
N GLU A 66 14.50 5.90 -3.70
CA GLU A 66 13.43 5.62 -4.67
C GLU A 66 13.87 4.60 -5.73
N GLU A 67 15.16 4.60 -6.07
CA GLU A 67 15.77 3.63 -6.96
C GLU A 67 15.70 2.21 -6.38
N GLU A 68 16.05 2.01 -5.11
CA GLU A 68 15.91 0.71 -4.43
C GLU A 68 14.44 0.28 -4.32
N LEU A 69 13.51 1.23 -4.11
CA LEU A 69 12.08 0.92 -4.07
C LEU A 69 11.51 0.44 -5.41
N LYS A 70 12.15 0.75 -6.54
CA LYS A 70 11.73 0.25 -7.85
C LYS A 70 12.02 -1.23 -8.03
N GLU A 71 13.05 -1.75 -7.35
CA GLU A 71 13.43 -3.17 -7.43
C GLU A 71 12.34 -4.09 -6.86
N PHE A 72 11.61 -3.65 -5.82
CA PHE A 72 10.43 -4.36 -5.30
C PHE A 72 9.27 -4.45 -6.31
N GLY A 73 9.24 -3.56 -7.32
CA GLY A 73 8.14 -3.48 -8.29
C GLY A 73 6.78 -3.33 -7.60
N HIS A 74 5.87 -4.25 -7.93
CA HIS A 74 4.52 -4.37 -7.37
C HIS A 74 4.37 -5.58 -6.43
N ASP A 75 5.47 -6.06 -5.82
CA ASP A 75 5.40 -7.19 -4.90
C ASP A 75 5.05 -6.74 -3.47
N LEU A 76 3.79 -6.92 -3.09
CA LEU A 76 3.31 -6.57 -1.75
C LEU A 76 3.92 -7.46 -0.66
N VAL A 77 4.19 -8.73 -0.97
CA VAL A 77 4.72 -9.70 -0.01
C VAL A 77 6.17 -9.40 0.29
N GLU A 78 6.95 -9.06 -0.75
CA GLU A 78 8.36 -8.67 -0.58
C GLU A 78 8.50 -7.39 0.26
N LEU A 79 7.68 -6.37 -0.02
CA LEU A 79 7.61 -5.15 0.78
C LEU A 79 7.24 -5.47 2.25
N SER A 80 6.22 -6.30 2.47
CA SER A 80 5.79 -6.66 3.83
C SER A 80 6.85 -7.48 4.57
N ASN A 81 7.58 -8.37 3.89
CA ASN A 81 8.63 -9.16 4.52
C ASN A 81 9.81 -8.27 4.90
N TYR A 82 10.22 -7.36 4.01
CA TYR A 82 11.30 -6.42 4.29
C TYR A 82 10.99 -5.56 5.54
N LEU A 83 9.76 -5.04 5.64
CA LEU A 83 9.32 -4.28 6.81
C LEU A 83 9.36 -5.08 8.12
N LYS A 84 8.99 -6.37 8.03
CA LYS A 84 9.01 -7.28 9.16
C LYS A 84 10.44 -7.61 9.60
N GLU A 85 11.31 -7.93 8.65
CA GLU A 85 12.72 -8.27 8.89
C GLU A 85 13.49 -7.10 9.52
N ASN A 86 13.12 -5.87 9.17
CA ASN A 86 13.66 -4.65 9.76
C ASN A 86 12.93 -4.19 11.03
N ASN A 87 12.06 -5.04 11.62
CA ASN A 87 11.32 -4.79 12.86
C ASN A 87 10.52 -3.49 12.91
N TYR A 88 10.07 -2.98 11.76
CA TYR A 88 9.36 -1.70 11.72
C TYR A 88 7.84 -1.86 11.68
N TYR A 89 7.36 -2.83 10.89
CA TYR A 89 5.94 -3.15 10.79
C TYR A 89 5.75 -4.62 10.43
N SER A 90 4.78 -5.28 11.05
CA SER A 90 4.41 -6.65 10.72
C SER A 90 2.90 -6.77 10.68
N LEU A 91 2.39 -7.36 9.60
CA LEU A 91 1.01 -7.80 9.53
C LEU A 91 0.79 -8.97 10.50
N ASN A 92 -0.44 -9.08 11.03
CA ASN A 92 -0.85 -10.29 11.72
C ASN A 92 -1.01 -11.45 10.72
N LYS A 93 -1.16 -12.67 11.23
CA LYS A 93 -1.23 -13.89 10.39
C LYS A 93 -2.38 -13.85 9.37
N TYR A 94 -3.54 -13.32 9.76
CA TYR A 94 -4.71 -13.25 8.89
C TYR A 94 -4.51 -12.23 7.76
N ASP A 95 -4.11 -11.01 8.11
CA ASP A 95 -3.84 -9.94 7.16
C ASP A 95 -2.72 -10.33 6.16
N LYS A 96 -1.72 -11.11 6.62
CA LYS A 96 -0.67 -11.64 5.75
C LYS A 96 -1.23 -12.59 4.67
N ILE A 97 -2.15 -13.49 5.04
CA ILE A 97 -2.77 -14.43 4.09
C ILE A 97 -3.58 -13.66 3.02
N ILE A 98 -4.32 -12.64 3.44
CA ILE A 98 -5.08 -11.76 2.53
C ILE A 98 -4.13 -11.03 1.56
N LEU A 99 -3.03 -10.50 2.08
CA LEU A 99 -2.02 -9.81 1.29
C LEU A 99 -1.38 -10.76 0.26
N GLU A 100 -0.99 -11.96 0.69
CA GLU A 100 -0.39 -13.01 -0.15
C GLU A 100 -1.34 -13.40 -1.29
N SER A 101 -2.62 -13.66 -0.98
CA SER A 101 -3.65 -13.98 -1.98
C SER A 101 -3.84 -12.84 -2.99
N THR A 102 -3.89 -11.59 -2.52
CA THR A 102 -3.99 -10.41 -3.38
C THR A 102 -2.76 -10.27 -4.29
N ASN A 103 -1.56 -10.51 -3.75
CA ASN A 103 -0.28 -10.32 -4.43
C ASN A 103 -0.13 -11.21 -5.67
N ILE A 104 -0.73 -12.41 -5.68
CA ILE A 104 -0.73 -13.34 -6.83
C ILE A 104 -1.16 -12.64 -8.12
N TYR A 105 -2.16 -11.76 -8.01
CA TYR A 105 -2.76 -11.03 -9.13
C TYR A 105 -2.19 -9.62 -9.26
N TYR A 106 -1.96 -8.94 -8.14
CA TYR A 106 -1.48 -7.56 -8.10
C TYR A 106 -0.08 -7.41 -8.72
N LYS A 107 0.89 -8.24 -8.30
CA LYS A 107 2.27 -8.21 -8.82
C LYS A 107 2.34 -8.39 -10.34
N LYS A 108 1.37 -9.12 -10.91
CA LYS A 108 1.25 -9.41 -12.34
C LYS A 108 0.39 -8.40 -13.11
N LYS A 109 -0.01 -7.28 -12.47
CA LYS A 109 -0.91 -6.24 -13.02
C LYS A 109 -2.23 -6.78 -13.57
N GLN A 110 -2.72 -7.90 -13.03
CA GLN A 110 -3.92 -8.53 -13.56
C GLN A 110 -5.21 -7.78 -13.22
N PHE A 111 -5.12 -6.76 -12.36
CA PHE A 111 -6.23 -5.87 -12.11
C PHE A 111 -6.35 -4.74 -13.14
N GLU A 112 -5.27 -4.47 -13.89
CA GLU A 112 -5.24 -3.47 -14.97
C GLU A 112 -5.60 -4.11 -16.31
N TYR A 113 -5.08 -5.32 -16.55
CA TYR A 113 -5.33 -6.06 -17.78
C TYR A 113 -6.35 -7.16 -17.55
N SER A 114 -7.49 -7.10 -18.24
CA SER A 114 -8.51 -8.15 -18.25
C SER A 114 -7.95 -9.46 -18.79
N LYS A 115 -7.38 -10.29 -17.91
CA LYS A 115 -7.07 -11.69 -18.20
C LYS A 115 -8.27 -12.54 -17.82
N LYS A 116 -8.72 -13.38 -18.77
CA LYS A 116 -9.79 -14.37 -18.56
C LYS A 116 -9.35 -15.38 -17.48
N GLY A 117 -10.25 -15.72 -16.58
CA GLY A 117 -10.03 -16.72 -15.53
C GLY A 117 -10.77 -16.38 -14.24
N LEU A 118 -11.23 -17.40 -13.52
CA LEU A 118 -11.71 -17.24 -12.16
C LEU A 118 -10.52 -16.82 -11.28
N LYS A 119 -10.68 -15.73 -10.53
CA LYS A 119 -9.70 -15.28 -9.55
C LYS A 119 -10.29 -15.54 -8.17
N GLU A 120 -9.55 -16.30 -7.37
CA GLU A 120 -9.83 -16.43 -5.94
C GLU A 120 -9.27 -15.19 -5.25
N LEU A 121 -10.14 -14.20 -5.02
CA LEU A 121 -9.76 -12.93 -4.38
C LEU A 121 -10.33 -12.87 -2.96
N PRO A 122 -9.60 -12.28 -2.01
CA PRO A 122 -10.10 -12.08 -0.66
C PRO A 122 -11.26 -11.07 -0.65
N GLN A 123 -12.00 -11.01 0.44
CA GLN A 123 -13.06 -10.00 0.60
C GLN A 123 -12.46 -8.59 0.51
N LEU A 124 -13.11 -7.70 -0.24
CA LEU A 124 -12.67 -6.31 -0.39
C LEU A 124 -12.59 -5.57 0.96
N SER A 125 -13.52 -5.86 1.88
CA SER A 125 -13.52 -5.29 3.23
C SER A 125 -12.24 -5.61 4.01
N ASP A 126 -11.74 -6.83 3.86
CA ASP A 126 -10.54 -7.28 4.55
C ASP A 126 -9.30 -6.59 3.99
N LEU A 127 -9.20 -6.49 2.65
CA LEU A 127 -8.11 -5.77 2.01
C LEU A 127 -8.18 -4.26 2.31
N ALA A 128 -9.38 -3.68 2.36
CA ALA A 128 -9.60 -2.28 2.71
C ALA A 128 -9.19 -1.98 4.15
N LYS A 129 -9.44 -2.90 5.08
CA LYS A 129 -8.94 -2.80 6.46
C LYS A 129 -7.42 -2.71 6.47
N ILE A 130 -6.71 -3.59 5.74
CA ILE A 130 -5.23 -3.56 5.66
C ILE A 130 -4.74 -2.21 5.11
N ALA A 131 -5.34 -1.72 4.02
CA ALA A 131 -4.99 -0.43 3.43
C ALA A 131 -5.17 0.72 4.43
N ASN A 132 -6.31 0.75 5.13
CA ASN A 132 -6.61 1.75 6.16
C ASN A 132 -5.60 1.71 7.32
N ASP A 133 -5.32 0.51 7.85
CA ASP A 133 -4.40 0.31 8.98
C ASP A 133 -3.00 0.80 8.62
N LEU A 134 -2.52 0.49 7.41
CA LEU A 134 -1.23 0.98 6.91
C LEU A 134 -1.22 2.50 6.74
N VAL A 135 -2.22 3.09 6.08
CA VAL A 135 -2.32 4.56 5.92
C VAL A 135 -2.25 5.25 7.28
N ASN A 136 -3.08 4.82 8.24
CA ASN A 136 -3.12 5.39 9.58
C ASN A 136 -1.80 5.22 10.32
N PHE A 137 -1.13 4.07 10.18
CA PHE A 137 0.19 3.84 10.77
C PHE A 137 1.23 4.83 10.23
N VAL A 138 1.30 5.02 8.90
CA VAL A 138 2.27 5.93 8.29
C VAL A 138 2.00 7.39 8.67
N GLU A 139 0.72 7.80 8.71
CA GLU A 139 0.31 9.14 9.14
C GLU A 139 0.71 9.42 10.59
N ASN A 140 0.40 8.50 11.51
CA ASN A 140 0.76 8.64 12.91
C ASN A 140 2.27 8.80 13.10
N ASP A 141 3.06 8.08 12.31
CA ASP A 141 4.51 8.19 12.38
C ASP A 141 5.03 9.51 11.77
N LEU A 142 4.37 10.09 10.75
CA LEU A 142 4.67 11.46 10.28
C LEU A 142 4.47 12.51 11.39
N HIS A 143 3.43 12.35 12.21
CA HIS A 143 3.17 13.27 13.32
C HIS A 143 4.22 13.19 14.44
N LYS A 144 4.81 12.01 14.67
CA LYS A 144 5.92 11.85 15.64
C LYS A 144 7.18 12.61 15.21
N VAL A 145 7.50 12.61 13.90
CA VAL A 145 8.65 13.35 13.36
C VAL A 145 8.48 14.86 13.53
N LYS A 146 7.27 15.39 13.31
CA LYS A 146 6.99 16.83 13.49
C LYS A 146 7.13 17.30 14.94
N ARG A 147 6.87 16.43 15.92
CA ARG A 147 6.93 16.76 17.36
C ARG A 147 8.35 16.79 17.94
N LYS A 148 9.33 16.12 17.31
CA LYS A 148 10.74 16.12 17.76
C LYS A 148 11.56 17.34 17.31
N LYS A 149 10.96 18.29 16.58
CA LYS A 149 11.62 19.52 16.09
C LYS A 149 11.33 20.77 16.95
N VAL A 150 10.91 20.60 18.20
CA VAL A 150 10.72 21.69 19.18
C VAL A 150 11.72 21.52 20.31
#